data_AF-A0A0J7Z5G6-F1
#
_entry.id   AF-A0A0J7Z5G6-F1
#
_cell.length_a   1.000
_cell.length_b   1.000
_cell.length_c   1.000
_cell.angle_alpha   90.00
_cell.angle_beta   90.00
_cell.angle_gamma   90.00
#
_symmetry.space_group_name_H-M   'P 1'
#
loop_
_entity.id
_entity.type
_entity.pdbx_description
1 polymer ?
#
loop_
_entity_poly.entity_id
_entity_poly.type
_entity_poly.pdbx_seq_one_letter_code
_entity_poly.pdbx_strand_id
1 'polypeptide(L)'
;MAQLGAARAQVMVVAQALAPVALLGLAAVTGSFLTVRVSMGSALDWPSVSVIGMITVVLAAHMLLGFVVGYALPRLLAPALILVLDYLWMTLPPTFDTMWVRHLTGHLETGLPVTDRINPDSVIAPAVVAAGIAAAGLLVALTSGRRRMAAALAGVLGIGLGGLAGQHLVADWGPSAPALARTDQPACAGKKPEICVPRELASVLPELEGASAAVLPRLADAGIPAPQRLSTASTATRVGPETWRVYASPYLTEDDARAEIAEAALPDLPDCLAHTDAYVGDPLPLRVWLLLAGGVPDDVVTEHYGPDALPAMAGVRAQSEEKQLDWFRRNLNLLKQCEPSPETQAIVR
;
A
#
# COMPACT_ATOMS: atom_id res chain seq x y z
N MET A 1 1.20 4.74 -51.77
CA MET A 1 1.98 5.90 -51.30
C MET A 1 1.13 7.05 -50.76
N ALA A 2 0.02 7.47 -51.40
CA ALA A 2 -0.82 8.57 -50.90
C ALA A 2 -1.45 8.34 -49.50
N GLN A 3 -1.85 7.11 -49.18
CA GLN A 3 -2.43 6.77 -47.86
C GLN A 3 -1.43 6.90 -46.69
N LEU A 4 -0.14 6.64 -46.95
CA LEU A 4 0.92 6.80 -45.94
C LEU A 4 1.19 8.28 -45.63
N GLY A 5 1.07 9.17 -46.64
CA GLY A 5 1.20 10.61 -46.45
C GLY A 5 0.06 11.23 -45.63
N ALA A 6 -1.19 10.80 -45.89
CA ALA A 6 -2.36 11.27 -45.15
C ALA A 6 -2.33 10.83 -43.67
N ALA A 7 -1.97 9.58 -43.41
CA ALA A 7 -1.83 9.08 -42.04
C ALA A 7 -0.75 9.85 -41.26
N ARG A 8 0.38 10.17 -41.90
CA ARG A 8 1.48 10.92 -41.27
C ARG A 8 1.07 12.35 -40.90
N ALA A 9 0.29 13.01 -41.74
CA ALA A 9 -0.25 14.35 -41.46
C ALA A 9 -1.23 14.33 -40.27
N GLN A 10 -2.11 13.33 -40.20
CA GLN A 10 -3.07 13.19 -39.10
C GLN A 10 -2.38 12.92 -37.75
N VAL A 11 -1.38 12.03 -37.73
CA VAL A 11 -0.59 11.77 -36.52
C VAL A 11 0.10 13.05 -36.01
N MET A 12 0.63 13.87 -36.92
CA MET A 12 1.30 15.11 -36.53
C MET A 12 0.33 16.14 -35.93
N VAL A 13 -0.88 16.25 -36.47
CA VAL A 13 -1.94 17.12 -35.91
C VAL A 13 -2.34 16.67 -34.51
N VAL A 14 -2.57 15.36 -34.32
CA VAL A 14 -2.92 14.81 -33.00
C VAL A 14 -1.77 15.05 -32.01
N ALA A 15 -0.52 14.79 -32.41
CA ALA A 15 0.65 14.99 -31.56
C ALA A 15 0.82 16.46 -31.14
N GLN A 16 0.65 17.41 -32.06
CA GLN A 16 0.73 18.84 -31.77
C GLN A 16 -0.40 19.31 -30.84
N ALA A 17 -1.62 18.76 -31.00
CA ALA A 17 -2.74 19.08 -30.14
C ALA A 17 -2.56 18.53 -28.71
N LEU A 18 -1.95 17.35 -28.57
CA LEU A 18 -1.73 16.70 -27.27
C LEU A 18 -0.47 17.18 -26.55
N ALA A 19 0.51 17.72 -27.27
CA ALA A 19 1.78 18.19 -26.70
C ALA A 19 1.66 19.07 -25.45
N PRO A 20 0.84 20.14 -25.41
CA PRO A 20 0.73 20.98 -24.20
C PRO A 20 0.16 20.22 -23.00
N VAL A 21 -0.81 19.32 -23.24
CA VAL A 21 -1.41 18.51 -22.17
C VAL A 21 -0.41 17.47 -21.66
N ALA A 22 0.36 16.85 -22.56
CA ALA A 22 1.42 15.92 -22.19
C ALA A 22 2.50 16.60 -21.34
N LEU A 23 2.92 17.82 -21.72
CA LEU A 23 3.89 18.60 -20.93
C LEU A 23 3.36 18.96 -19.55
N LEU A 24 2.09 19.35 -19.44
CA LEU A 24 1.45 19.62 -18.15
C LEU A 24 1.35 18.36 -17.28
N GLY A 25 0.96 17.22 -17.87
CA GLY A 25 0.90 15.94 -17.16
C GLY A 25 2.27 15.49 -16.65
N LEU A 26 3.31 15.59 -17.49
CA LEU A 26 4.69 15.30 -17.10
C LEU A 26 5.20 16.24 -16.00
N ALA A 27 4.89 17.54 -16.10
CA ALA A 27 5.24 18.52 -15.08
C ALA A 27 4.54 18.23 -13.75
N ALA A 28 3.26 17.84 -13.78
CA ALA A 28 2.51 17.46 -12.59
C ALA A 28 3.10 16.21 -11.92
N VAL A 29 3.36 15.14 -12.68
CA VAL A 29 3.98 13.90 -12.17
C VAL A 29 5.36 14.17 -11.59
N THR A 30 6.19 14.93 -12.31
CA THR A 30 7.53 15.31 -11.83
C THR A 30 7.44 16.14 -10.56
N GLY A 31 6.51 17.11 -10.51
CA GLY A 31 6.23 17.92 -9.34
C GLY A 31 5.84 17.06 -8.14
N SER A 32 4.90 16.11 -8.31
CA SER A 32 4.50 15.17 -7.27
C SER A 32 5.68 14.36 -6.73
N PHE A 33 6.53 13.79 -7.61
CA PHE A 33 7.72 13.06 -7.16
C PHE A 33 8.72 13.93 -6.42
N LEU A 34 8.94 15.18 -6.87
CA LEU A 34 9.82 16.12 -6.19
C LEU A 34 9.26 16.50 -4.82
N THR A 35 7.96 16.78 -4.72
CA THR A 35 7.29 17.09 -3.45
C THR A 35 7.44 15.94 -2.45
N VAL A 36 7.13 14.72 -2.88
CA VAL A 36 7.26 13.51 -2.05
C VAL A 36 8.70 13.30 -1.59
N ARG A 37 9.67 13.49 -2.48
CA ARG A 37 11.09 13.36 -2.15
C ARG A 37 11.55 14.40 -1.13
N VAL A 38 11.11 15.65 -1.27
CA VAL A 38 11.44 16.72 -0.31
C VAL A 38 10.75 16.48 1.03
N SER A 39 9.48 16.06 1.04
CA SER A 39 8.72 15.86 2.27
C SER A 39 9.20 14.64 3.07
N MET A 40 9.64 13.57 2.41
CA MET A 40 10.09 12.35 3.09
C MET A 40 11.53 12.43 3.61
N GLY A 41 12.26 13.54 3.43
CA GLY A 41 13.58 13.77 4.02
C GLY A 41 14.67 12.76 3.64
N SER A 42 14.39 11.87 2.69
CA SER A 42 15.22 10.72 2.36
C SER A 42 15.61 10.74 0.89
N ALA A 43 16.79 10.20 0.61
CA ALA A 43 17.23 9.89 -0.74
C ALA A 43 16.53 8.61 -1.25
N LEU A 44 15.21 8.46 -1.03
CA LEU A 44 14.48 7.29 -1.52
C LEU A 44 14.67 7.19 -3.03
N ASP A 45 14.81 5.95 -3.49
CA ASP A 45 15.04 5.63 -4.88
C ASP A 45 13.95 6.23 -5.78
N TRP A 46 14.31 6.49 -7.04
CA TRP A 46 13.31 6.90 -8.02
C TRP A 46 12.27 5.80 -8.21
N PRO A 47 11.03 6.16 -8.60
CA PRO A 47 10.01 5.20 -8.95
C PRO A 47 10.56 4.17 -9.94
N SER A 48 10.16 2.91 -9.76
CA SER A 48 10.58 1.85 -10.66
C SER A 48 10.14 2.14 -12.09
N VAL A 49 10.89 1.63 -13.07
CA VAL A 49 10.59 1.80 -14.49
C VAL A 49 9.18 1.31 -14.84
N SER A 50 8.70 0.27 -14.16
CA SER A 50 7.34 -0.25 -14.33
C SER A 50 6.28 0.76 -13.90
N VAL A 51 6.46 1.42 -12.74
CA VAL A 51 5.55 2.48 -12.27
C VAL A 51 5.55 3.68 -13.23
N ILE A 52 6.73 4.12 -13.69
CA ILE A 52 6.84 5.19 -14.69
C ILE A 52 6.12 4.79 -15.99
N GLY A 53 6.29 3.54 -16.42
CA GLY A 53 5.61 2.99 -17.59
C GLY A 53 4.09 3.03 -17.46
N MET A 54 3.55 2.54 -16.33
CA MET A 54 2.12 2.60 -16.05
C MET A 54 1.59 4.03 -16.06
N ILE A 55 2.23 4.95 -15.33
CA ILE A 55 1.82 6.36 -15.30
C ILE A 55 1.79 6.94 -16.71
N THR A 56 2.79 6.63 -17.53
CA THR A 56 2.86 7.10 -18.93
C THR A 56 1.68 6.56 -19.76
N VAL A 57 1.35 5.27 -19.63
CA VAL A 57 0.22 4.65 -20.35
C VAL A 57 -1.11 5.23 -19.88
N VAL A 58 -1.28 5.41 -18.57
CA VAL A 58 -2.48 6.02 -17.97
C VAL A 58 -2.66 7.46 -18.45
N LEU A 59 -1.60 8.27 -18.43
CA LEU A 59 -1.63 9.64 -18.95
C LEU A 59 -2.02 9.65 -20.45
N ALA A 60 -1.39 8.79 -21.25
CA ALA A 60 -1.71 8.69 -22.68
C ALA A 60 -3.18 8.31 -22.93
N ALA A 61 -3.72 7.39 -22.14
CA ALA A 61 -5.11 6.97 -22.22
C ALA A 61 -6.09 8.13 -21.96
N HIS A 62 -5.90 8.86 -20.86
CA HIS A 62 -6.79 9.99 -20.50
C HIS A 62 -6.65 11.17 -21.47
N MET A 63 -5.45 11.44 -21.97
CA MET A 63 -5.23 12.43 -23.04
C MET A 63 -5.98 12.07 -24.33
N LEU A 64 -5.90 10.81 -24.76
CA LEU A 64 -6.60 10.33 -25.96
C LEU A 64 -8.12 10.31 -25.76
N LEU A 65 -8.58 9.95 -24.56
CA LEU A 65 -9.99 10.00 -24.20
C LEU A 65 -10.52 11.44 -24.29
N GLY A 66 -9.83 12.40 -23.65
CA GLY A 66 -10.17 13.82 -23.72
C GLY A 66 -10.13 14.37 -25.14
N PHE A 67 -9.16 13.97 -25.96
CA PHE A 67 -9.09 14.34 -27.38
C PHE A 67 -10.31 13.84 -28.16
N VAL A 68 -10.68 12.56 -28.00
CA VAL A 68 -11.84 11.97 -28.70
C VAL A 68 -13.15 12.63 -28.26
N VAL A 69 -13.33 12.86 -26.95
CA VAL A 69 -14.51 13.55 -26.41
C VAL A 69 -14.56 14.99 -26.91
N GLY A 70 -13.45 15.73 -26.88
CA GLY A 70 -13.33 17.09 -27.41
C GLY A 70 -13.58 17.19 -28.91
N TYR A 71 -13.29 16.12 -29.66
CA TYR A 71 -13.58 16.04 -31.09
C TYR A 71 -15.03 15.63 -31.39
N ALA A 72 -15.74 15.02 -30.44
CA ALA A 72 -17.12 14.56 -30.61
C ALA A 72 -18.18 15.52 -30.05
N LEU A 73 -17.83 16.34 -29.06
CA LEU A 73 -18.78 17.18 -28.31
C LEU A 73 -18.52 18.70 -28.49
N PRO A 74 -19.51 19.55 -28.17
CA PRO A 74 -19.32 21.01 -28.15
C PRO A 74 -18.21 21.46 -27.18
N ARG A 75 -17.53 22.56 -27.54
CA ARG A 75 -16.37 23.11 -26.79
C ARG A 75 -16.62 23.35 -25.30
N LEU A 76 -17.84 23.69 -24.90
CA LEU A 76 -18.18 23.95 -23.50
C LEU A 76 -18.51 22.66 -22.73
N LEU A 77 -19.05 21.65 -23.41
CA LEU A 77 -19.48 20.41 -22.78
C LEU A 77 -18.33 19.42 -22.60
N ALA A 78 -17.43 19.34 -23.59
CA ALA A 78 -16.35 18.36 -23.57
C ALA A 78 -15.42 18.46 -22.35
N PRO A 79 -14.91 19.66 -21.96
CA PRO A 79 -14.02 19.79 -20.81
C PRO A 79 -14.72 19.45 -19.48
N ALA A 80 -15.97 19.88 -19.32
CA ALA A 80 -16.75 19.58 -18.11
C ALA A 80 -17.03 18.07 -17.99
N LEU A 81 -17.42 17.43 -19.09
CA LEU A 81 -17.71 15.99 -19.09
C LEU A 81 -16.46 15.16 -18.82
N ILE A 82 -15.35 15.43 -19.51
CA ILE A 82 -14.11 14.65 -19.30
C ILE A 82 -13.57 14.85 -17.89
N LEU A 83 -13.63 16.07 -17.35
CA LEU A 83 -13.20 16.34 -15.98
C LEU A 83 -14.02 15.53 -14.97
N VAL A 84 -15.35 15.51 -15.12
CA VAL A 84 -16.22 14.73 -14.24
C VAL A 84 -15.97 13.24 -14.39
N LEU A 85 -15.86 12.73 -15.62
CA LEU A 85 -15.60 11.30 -15.85
C LEU A 85 -14.25 10.86 -15.29
N ASP A 86 -13.19 11.61 -15.53
CA ASP A 86 -11.85 11.31 -15.03
C ASP A 86 -11.82 11.40 -13.49
N TYR A 87 -12.46 12.42 -12.91
CA TYR A 87 -12.57 12.55 -11.47
C TYR A 87 -13.30 11.34 -10.87
N LEU A 88 -14.47 10.98 -11.40
CA LEU A 88 -15.23 9.83 -10.91
C LEU A 88 -14.44 8.53 -11.09
N TRP A 89 -13.75 8.33 -12.21
CA TRP A 89 -12.92 7.15 -12.44
C TRP A 89 -11.74 7.07 -11.46
N MET A 90 -11.11 8.19 -11.13
CA MET A 90 -9.95 8.18 -10.21
C MET A 90 -10.35 8.11 -8.73
N THR A 91 -11.53 8.63 -8.38
CA THR A 91 -11.93 8.81 -6.97
C THR A 91 -13.03 7.88 -6.48
N LEU A 92 -13.92 7.39 -7.36
CA LEU A 92 -14.99 6.48 -6.93
C LEU A 92 -14.51 5.04 -6.69
N PRO A 93 -13.66 4.42 -7.55
CA PRO A 93 -13.27 3.02 -7.36
C PRO A 93 -12.76 2.71 -5.96
N PRO A 94 -11.87 3.51 -5.33
CA PRO A 94 -11.44 3.30 -3.94
C PRO A 94 -12.57 3.22 -2.91
N THR A 95 -13.73 3.82 -3.20
CA THR A 95 -14.89 3.86 -2.28
C THR A 95 -15.84 2.67 -2.43
N PHE A 96 -15.64 1.80 -3.42
CA PHE A 96 -16.54 0.67 -3.67
C PHE A 96 -16.22 -0.54 -2.80
N ASP A 97 -17.25 -1.24 -2.32
CA ASP A 97 -17.11 -2.53 -1.62
C ASP A 97 -16.61 -3.66 -2.54
N THR A 98 -16.57 -3.40 -3.85
CA THR A 98 -16.00 -4.33 -4.84
C THR A 98 -14.49 -4.13 -4.91
N MET A 99 -13.76 -4.85 -4.06
CA MET A 99 -12.33 -4.65 -3.80
C MET A 99 -11.45 -4.64 -5.06
N TRP A 100 -11.67 -5.58 -5.99
CA TRP A 100 -10.85 -5.66 -7.21
C TRP A 100 -10.93 -4.39 -8.09
N VAL A 101 -12.04 -3.64 -8.03
CA VAL A 101 -12.25 -2.42 -8.83
C VAL A 101 -11.30 -1.31 -8.38
N ARG A 102 -10.94 -1.27 -7.09
CA ARG A 102 -10.03 -0.28 -6.50
C ARG A 102 -8.64 -0.28 -7.19
N HIS A 103 -8.21 -1.45 -7.67
CA HIS A 103 -6.87 -1.66 -8.23
C HIS A 103 -6.75 -1.30 -9.72
N LEU A 104 -7.86 -1.07 -10.43
CA LEU A 104 -7.86 -0.81 -11.88
C LEU A 104 -7.49 0.63 -12.25
N THR A 105 -7.49 1.55 -11.29
CA THR A 105 -7.16 2.97 -11.51
C THR A 105 -5.66 3.25 -11.45
N GLY A 106 -4.88 2.30 -10.92
CA GLY A 106 -3.47 2.49 -10.61
C GLY A 106 -3.26 3.27 -9.31
N HIS A 107 -4.31 3.41 -8.49
CA HIS A 107 -4.18 3.90 -7.14
C HIS A 107 -3.47 2.87 -6.27
N LEU A 108 -2.35 3.29 -5.67
CA LEU A 108 -1.58 2.49 -4.73
C LEU A 108 -1.83 3.10 -3.34
N GLU A 109 -2.83 2.57 -2.62
CA GLU A 109 -3.35 3.16 -1.37
C GLU A 109 -2.33 3.24 -0.23
N THR A 110 -1.27 2.44 -0.26
CA THR A 110 -0.30 2.35 0.84
C THR A 110 1.12 2.47 0.33
N GLY A 111 1.93 3.25 1.05
CA GLY A 111 3.39 3.15 0.92
C GLY A 111 3.81 1.70 1.18
N LEU A 112 4.57 1.12 0.26
CA LEU A 112 5.14 -0.20 0.49
C LEU A 112 6.20 -0.09 1.57
N PRO A 113 6.16 -0.93 2.62
CA PRO A 113 7.23 -0.97 3.58
C PRO A 113 8.51 -1.36 2.84
N VAL A 114 9.66 -0.98 3.40
CA VAL A 114 10.96 -1.32 2.82
C VAL A 114 11.06 -2.82 2.53
N THR A 115 10.32 -3.66 3.28
CA THR A 115 10.26 -5.15 3.22
C THR A 115 9.68 -5.75 1.98
N ASP A 116 9.01 -4.92 1.19
CA ASP A 116 8.12 -5.37 0.16
C ASP A 116 8.53 -4.79 -1.19
N ARG A 117 8.04 -5.44 -2.23
CA ARG A 117 8.09 -5.00 -3.62
C ARG A 117 6.68 -4.88 -4.15
N ILE A 118 6.51 -3.93 -5.06
CA ILE A 118 5.27 -3.79 -5.83
C ILE A 118 4.99 -5.12 -6.53
N ASN A 119 3.79 -5.65 -6.35
CA ASN A 119 3.32 -6.74 -7.17
C ASN A 119 3.16 -6.24 -8.62
N PRO A 120 3.78 -6.88 -9.62
CA PRO A 120 3.74 -6.43 -11.00
C PRO A 120 2.30 -6.26 -11.52
N ASP A 121 1.36 -7.07 -11.05
CA ASP A 121 -0.03 -6.99 -11.47
C ASP A 121 -0.71 -5.68 -11.03
N SER A 122 -0.23 -5.04 -9.95
CA SER A 122 -0.73 -3.73 -9.49
C SER A 122 -0.37 -2.61 -10.47
N VAL A 123 0.60 -2.88 -11.34
CA VAL A 123 1.06 -1.98 -12.40
C VAL A 123 0.49 -2.39 -13.75
N ILE A 124 0.43 -3.70 -14.01
CA ILE A 124 -0.05 -4.26 -15.28
C ILE A 124 -1.55 -4.08 -15.43
N ALA A 125 -2.36 -4.36 -14.41
CA ALA A 125 -3.82 -4.26 -14.48
C ALA A 125 -4.31 -2.87 -14.91
N PRO A 126 -3.93 -1.76 -14.23
CA PRO A 126 -4.32 -0.43 -14.67
C PRO A 126 -3.70 -0.04 -16.02
N ALA A 127 -2.47 -0.48 -16.32
CA ALA A 127 -1.85 -0.22 -17.62
C ALA A 127 -2.58 -0.90 -18.77
N VAL A 128 -3.10 -2.12 -18.59
CA VAL A 128 -3.88 -2.85 -19.62
C VAL A 128 -5.24 -2.20 -19.84
N VAL A 129 -5.92 -1.76 -18.78
CA VAL A 129 -7.16 -0.98 -18.89
C VAL A 129 -6.92 0.32 -19.66
N ALA A 130 -5.89 1.07 -19.25
CA ALA A 130 -5.49 2.31 -19.91
C ALA A 130 -5.07 2.08 -21.37
N ALA A 131 -4.35 0.99 -21.67
CA ALA A 131 -3.98 0.64 -23.04
C ALA A 131 -5.21 0.37 -23.91
N GLY A 132 -6.25 -0.28 -23.38
CA GLY A 132 -7.53 -0.47 -24.07
C GLY A 132 -8.21 0.87 -24.41
N ILE A 133 -8.24 1.81 -23.46
CA ILE A 133 -8.77 3.17 -23.67
C ILE A 133 -7.93 3.93 -24.70
N ALA A 134 -6.60 3.89 -24.60
CA ALA A 134 -5.70 4.55 -25.53
C ALA A 134 -5.84 4.00 -26.96
N ALA A 135 -5.88 2.67 -27.11
CA ALA A 135 -6.07 2.02 -28.41
C ALA A 135 -7.42 2.39 -29.04
N ALA A 136 -8.50 2.42 -28.25
CA ALA A 136 -9.81 2.87 -28.68
C ALA A 136 -9.78 4.34 -29.14
N GLY A 137 -9.15 5.21 -28.35
CA GLY A 137 -9.03 6.63 -28.66
C GLY A 137 -8.26 6.88 -29.95
N LEU A 138 -7.14 6.19 -30.13
CA LEU A 138 -6.31 6.27 -31.34
C LEU A 138 -7.05 5.73 -32.56
N LEU A 139 -7.76 4.61 -32.43
CA LEU A 139 -8.55 4.02 -33.51
C LEU A 139 -9.64 4.99 -33.99
N VAL A 140 -10.33 5.67 -33.07
CA VAL A 140 -11.32 6.69 -33.43
C VAL A 140 -10.67 7.93 -34.04
N ALA A 141 -9.54 8.38 -33.50
CA ALA A 141 -8.82 9.56 -34.00
C ALA A 141 -8.28 9.37 -35.43
N LEU A 142 -7.81 8.17 -35.76
CA LEU A 142 -7.21 7.85 -37.05
C LEU A 142 -8.24 7.40 -38.12
N THR A 143 -9.51 7.25 -37.76
CA THR A 143 -10.55 6.81 -38.69
C THR A 143 -11.53 7.94 -39.03
N SER A 144 -11.82 8.10 -40.32
CA SER A 144 -12.71 9.16 -40.82
C SER A 144 -13.92 8.59 -41.59
N GLY A 145 -14.95 9.44 -41.73
CA GLY A 145 -16.15 9.13 -42.51
C GLY A 145 -16.96 7.94 -41.98
N ARG A 146 -17.53 7.15 -42.89
CA ARG A 146 -18.46 6.03 -42.56
C ARG A 146 -17.84 4.93 -41.70
N ARG A 147 -16.51 4.81 -41.66
CA ARG A 147 -15.79 3.81 -40.85
C ARG A 147 -15.68 4.20 -39.38
N ARG A 148 -15.96 5.46 -39.03
CA ARG A 148 -15.83 5.96 -37.67
C ARG A 148 -16.77 5.28 -36.68
N MET A 149 -17.97 4.90 -37.12
CA MET A 149 -18.91 4.16 -36.26
C MET A 149 -18.39 2.74 -35.97
N ALA A 150 -17.84 2.06 -36.96
CA ALA A 150 -17.21 0.75 -36.78
C ALA A 150 -15.96 0.85 -35.87
N ALA A 151 -15.16 1.91 -36.03
CA ALA A 151 -14.02 2.20 -35.16
C ALA A 151 -14.43 2.48 -33.72
N ALA A 152 -15.53 3.22 -33.50
CA ALA A 152 -16.07 3.47 -32.17
C ALA A 152 -16.55 2.16 -31.51
N LEU A 153 -17.26 1.30 -32.24
CA LEU A 153 -17.69 -0.02 -31.74
C LEU A 153 -16.50 -0.91 -31.40
N ALA A 154 -15.49 -0.98 -32.28
CA ALA A 154 -14.26 -1.71 -32.01
C ALA A 154 -13.50 -1.12 -30.81
N GLY A 155 -13.54 0.19 -30.62
CA GLY A 155 -12.99 0.87 -29.45
C GLY A 155 -13.71 0.47 -28.16
N VAL A 156 -15.04 0.44 -28.15
CA VAL A 156 -15.82 -0.05 -26.99
C VAL A 156 -15.47 -1.50 -26.66
N LEU A 157 -15.33 -2.36 -27.66
CA LEU A 157 -14.88 -3.75 -27.46
C LEU A 157 -13.46 -3.79 -26.89
N GLY A 158 -12.55 -2.95 -27.38
CA GLY A 158 -11.18 -2.85 -26.88
C GLY A 158 -11.10 -2.41 -25.41
N ILE A 159 -11.92 -1.43 -25.01
CA ILE A 159 -12.06 -1.01 -23.62
C ILE A 159 -12.61 -2.16 -22.77
N GLY A 160 -13.64 -2.85 -23.25
CA GLY A 160 -14.22 -4.01 -22.56
C GLY A 160 -13.20 -5.14 -22.37
N LEU A 161 -12.42 -5.46 -23.39
CA LEU A 161 -11.35 -6.47 -23.31
C LEU A 161 -10.23 -6.04 -22.35
N GLY A 162 -9.82 -4.76 -22.38
CA GLY A 162 -8.85 -4.22 -21.44
C GLY A 162 -9.36 -4.28 -19.99
N GLY A 163 -10.64 -3.95 -19.79
CA GLY A 163 -11.32 -4.07 -18.50
C GLY A 163 -11.37 -5.51 -17.97
N LEU A 164 -11.78 -6.47 -18.81
CA LEU A 164 -11.82 -7.89 -18.46
C LEU A 164 -10.43 -8.46 -18.18
N ALA A 165 -9.43 -8.08 -18.98
CA ALA A 165 -8.05 -8.51 -18.77
C ALA A 165 -7.47 -7.92 -17.47
N GLY A 166 -7.72 -6.63 -17.21
CA GLY A 166 -7.35 -5.99 -15.94
C GLY A 166 -8.02 -6.67 -14.75
N GLN A 167 -9.34 -6.88 -14.83
CA GLN A 167 -10.09 -7.59 -13.80
C GLN A 167 -9.51 -8.98 -13.54
N HIS A 168 -9.17 -9.75 -14.58
CA HIS A 168 -8.63 -11.10 -14.40
C HIS A 168 -7.34 -11.14 -13.56
N LEU A 169 -6.52 -10.08 -13.61
CA LEU A 169 -5.28 -9.99 -12.84
C LEU A 169 -5.51 -9.68 -11.35
N VAL A 170 -6.64 -9.04 -11.01
CA VAL A 170 -6.89 -8.52 -9.66
C VAL A 170 -8.22 -9.02 -9.05
N ALA A 171 -8.89 -9.98 -9.70
CA ALA A 171 -10.24 -10.42 -9.33
C ALA A 171 -10.32 -10.94 -7.88
N ASP A 172 -9.26 -11.57 -7.40
CA ASP A 172 -9.19 -12.19 -6.08
C ASP A 172 -8.55 -11.26 -5.02
N TRP A 173 -8.34 -9.98 -5.34
CA TRP A 173 -7.68 -9.05 -4.42
C TRP A 173 -8.66 -8.44 -3.42
N GLY A 174 -8.21 -8.32 -2.17
CA GLY A 174 -8.89 -7.60 -1.10
C GLY A 174 -8.71 -6.07 -1.20
N PRO A 175 -8.98 -5.34 -0.10
CA PRO A 175 -8.88 -3.88 -0.07
C PRO A 175 -7.50 -3.38 -0.47
N SER A 176 -6.43 -4.03 -0.01
CA SER A 176 -5.05 -3.69 -0.33
C SER A 176 -4.47 -4.61 -1.39
N ALA A 177 -3.66 -4.05 -2.30
CA ALA A 177 -2.94 -4.84 -3.28
C ALA A 177 -1.93 -5.76 -2.57
N PRO A 178 -1.88 -7.08 -2.91
CA PRO A 178 -0.92 -7.99 -2.31
C PRO A 178 0.50 -7.52 -2.60
N ALA A 179 1.31 -7.36 -1.57
CA ALA A 179 2.71 -7.02 -1.72
C ALA A 179 3.57 -8.28 -1.90
N LEU A 180 4.69 -8.17 -2.62
CA LEU A 180 5.65 -9.26 -2.76
C LEU A 180 6.79 -9.07 -1.76
N ALA A 181 7.16 -10.13 -1.05
CA ALA A 181 8.35 -10.08 -0.20
C ALA A 181 9.61 -9.76 -1.01
N ARG A 182 10.47 -8.89 -0.46
CA ARG A 182 11.83 -8.74 -1.00
C ARG A 182 12.62 -10.05 -0.80
N THR A 183 13.60 -10.26 -1.66
CA THR A 183 14.45 -11.48 -1.65
C THR A 183 15.92 -11.19 -1.34
N ASP A 184 16.26 -9.92 -1.13
CA ASP A 184 17.62 -9.48 -0.91
C ASP A 184 18.12 -9.95 0.46
N GLN A 185 19.41 -10.27 0.55
CA GLN A 185 19.99 -10.77 1.81
C GLN A 185 20.01 -9.67 2.87
N PRO A 186 19.39 -9.88 4.04
CA PRO A 186 19.40 -8.90 5.12
C PRO A 186 20.80 -8.73 5.73
N ALA A 187 21.00 -7.61 6.43
CA ALA A 187 22.11 -7.43 7.35
C ALA A 187 21.69 -7.92 8.73
N CYS A 188 22.52 -8.75 9.39
CA CYS A 188 22.21 -9.30 10.70
C CYS A 188 23.32 -9.02 11.72
N ALA A 189 22.93 -8.83 12.97
CA ALA A 189 23.80 -8.71 14.14
C ALA A 189 23.28 -9.56 15.31
N GLY A 190 24.06 -9.70 16.37
CA GLY A 190 23.69 -10.53 17.52
C GLY A 190 23.71 -12.04 17.25
N LYS A 191 23.35 -12.81 18.30
CA LYS A 191 23.23 -14.29 18.25
C LYS A 191 22.09 -14.84 19.10
N LYS A 192 21.64 -14.09 20.13
CA LYS A 192 20.58 -14.49 21.07
C LYS A 192 19.82 -13.26 21.57
N PRO A 193 18.85 -12.71 20.81
CA PRO A 193 18.50 -13.13 19.44
C PRO A 193 19.49 -12.64 18.38
N GLU A 194 19.44 -13.25 17.20
CA GLU A 194 19.98 -12.64 15.98
C GLU A 194 18.97 -11.60 15.46
N ILE A 195 19.41 -10.39 15.15
CA ILE A 195 18.57 -9.29 14.67
C ILE A 195 18.90 -9.04 13.21
N CYS A 196 17.93 -9.20 12.33
CA CYS A 196 18.10 -9.05 10.88
C CYS A 196 17.22 -7.94 10.33
N VAL A 197 17.84 -6.96 9.68
CA VAL A 197 17.20 -5.81 9.04
C VAL A 197 17.58 -5.72 7.57
N PRO A 198 16.86 -4.94 6.75
CA PRO A 198 17.24 -4.65 5.38
C PRO A 198 18.60 -3.94 5.37
N ARG A 199 19.40 -4.11 4.31
CA ARG A 199 20.77 -3.58 4.27
C ARG A 199 20.82 -2.06 4.42
N GLU A 200 19.81 -1.38 3.91
CA GLU A 200 19.64 0.07 3.95
C GLU A 200 19.38 0.57 5.38
N LEU A 201 18.93 -0.31 6.27
CA LEU A 201 18.71 -0.04 7.70
C LEU A 201 19.79 -0.64 8.59
N ALA A 202 20.90 -1.15 8.04
CA ALA A 202 21.95 -1.76 8.85
C ALA A 202 22.52 -0.82 9.94
N SER A 203 22.39 0.50 9.74
CA SER A 203 22.81 1.51 10.72
C SER A 203 22.02 1.49 12.04
N VAL A 204 20.80 0.93 12.06
CA VAL A 204 19.92 0.91 13.26
C VAL A 204 20.07 -0.37 14.09
N LEU A 205 20.95 -1.28 13.66
CA LEU A 205 21.21 -2.54 14.38
C LEU A 205 21.70 -2.31 15.82
N PRO A 206 22.60 -1.36 16.12
CA PRO A 206 23.05 -1.11 17.49
C PRO A 206 21.90 -0.70 18.44
N GLU A 207 21.00 0.16 17.98
CA GLU A 207 19.82 0.62 18.72
C GLU A 207 18.87 -0.56 19.01
N LEU A 208 18.62 -1.40 18.00
CA LEU A 208 17.82 -2.62 18.17
C LEU A 208 18.46 -3.65 19.09
N GLU A 209 19.78 -3.83 19.05
CA GLU A 209 20.52 -4.70 19.98
C GLU A 209 20.40 -4.19 21.43
N GLY A 210 20.57 -2.88 21.64
CA GLY A 210 20.39 -2.25 22.94
C GLY A 210 18.97 -2.40 23.49
N ALA A 211 17.97 -2.10 22.66
CA ALA A 211 16.56 -2.28 23.02
C ALA A 211 16.22 -3.74 23.34
N SER A 212 16.74 -4.69 22.55
CA SER A 212 16.56 -6.12 22.78
C SER A 212 17.12 -6.57 24.12
N ALA A 213 18.32 -6.10 24.48
CA ALA A 213 18.93 -6.41 25.76
C ALA A 213 18.15 -5.85 26.96
N ALA A 214 17.46 -4.72 26.79
CA ALA A 214 16.64 -4.09 27.83
C ALA A 214 15.25 -4.74 27.98
N VAL A 215 14.58 -5.05 26.87
CA VAL A 215 13.16 -5.45 26.84
C VAL A 215 12.96 -6.95 27.03
N LEU A 216 13.75 -7.78 26.33
CA LEU A 216 13.52 -9.23 26.29
C LEU A 216 13.57 -9.92 27.67
N PRO A 217 14.48 -9.54 28.60
CA PRO A 217 14.46 -10.11 29.95
C PRO A 217 13.16 -9.81 30.70
N ARG A 218 12.61 -8.59 30.57
CA ARG A 218 11.37 -8.18 31.24
C ARG A 218 10.15 -8.92 30.70
N LEU A 219 10.10 -9.10 29.37
CA LEU A 219 9.08 -9.94 28.75
C LEU A 219 9.19 -11.40 29.20
N ALA A 220 10.41 -11.92 29.34
CA ALA A 220 10.62 -13.28 29.85
C ALA A 220 10.12 -13.43 31.28
N ASP A 221 10.37 -12.45 32.16
CA ASP A 221 9.84 -12.41 33.52
C ASP A 221 8.30 -12.35 33.53
N ALA A 222 7.69 -11.65 32.56
CA ALA A 222 6.25 -11.62 32.34
C ALA A 222 5.69 -12.91 31.67
N GLY A 223 6.51 -13.95 31.47
CA GLY A 223 6.10 -15.24 30.93
C GLY A 223 5.99 -15.30 29.40
N ILE A 224 6.61 -14.33 28.70
CA ILE A 224 6.74 -14.29 27.24
C ILE A 224 8.18 -14.68 26.86
N PRO A 225 8.42 -15.90 26.33
CA PRO A 225 9.77 -16.38 26.06
C PRO A 225 10.44 -15.57 24.94
N ALA A 226 11.71 -15.22 25.13
CA ALA A 226 12.49 -14.49 24.14
C ALA A 226 12.66 -15.30 22.83
N PRO A 227 12.66 -14.64 21.65
CA PRO A 227 12.82 -15.31 20.37
C PRO A 227 14.27 -15.71 20.12
N GLN A 228 14.50 -16.59 19.15
CA GLN A 228 15.84 -16.85 18.63
C GLN A 228 16.26 -15.78 17.61
N ARG A 229 15.29 -15.18 16.91
CA ARG A 229 15.54 -14.18 15.87
C ARG A 229 14.53 -13.04 15.92
N LEU A 230 15.00 -11.82 15.71
CA LEU A 230 14.18 -10.65 15.38
C LEU A 230 14.41 -10.31 13.92
N SER A 231 13.36 -10.12 13.12
CA SER A 231 13.53 -9.86 11.70
C SER A 231 12.55 -8.80 11.17
N THR A 232 13.09 -7.79 10.49
CA THR A 232 12.29 -6.89 9.65
C THR A 232 12.04 -7.54 8.30
N ALA A 233 10.93 -8.28 8.24
CA ALA A 233 10.51 -9.06 7.08
C ALA A 233 9.11 -8.65 6.62
N SER A 234 8.79 -8.94 5.37
CA SER A 234 7.45 -8.73 4.82
C SER A 234 6.40 -9.51 5.61
N THR A 235 5.19 -8.97 5.72
CA THR A 235 4.02 -9.71 6.21
C THR A 235 3.64 -10.86 5.27
N ALA A 236 3.98 -10.74 3.98
CA ALA A 236 3.85 -11.83 3.00
C ALA A 236 4.85 -12.98 3.24
N THR A 237 5.93 -12.74 4.00
CA THR A 237 6.89 -13.78 4.36
C THR A 237 6.44 -14.51 5.61
N ARG A 238 6.17 -15.82 5.50
CA ARG A 238 5.96 -16.67 6.67
C ARG A 238 7.24 -16.75 7.49
N VAL A 239 7.20 -16.25 8.72
CA VAL A 239 8.29 -16.41 9.70
C VAL A 239 8.07 -17.64 10.56
N GLY A 240 9.15 -18.24 11.06
CA GLY A 240 9.09 -19.38 11.97
C GLY A 240 8.60 -18.98 13.37
N PRO A 241 8.16 -19.95 14.21
CA PRO A 241 7.61 -19.67 15.54
C PRO A 241 8.63 -19.06 16.53
N GLU A 242 9.92 -19.16 16.22
CA GLU A 242 11.02 -18.60 17.04
C GLU A 242 11.54 -17.27 16.51
N THR A 243 10.87 -16.71 15.50
CA THR A 243 11.20 -15.42 14.89
C THR A 243 10.10 -14.43 15.18
N TRP A 244 10.46 -13.30 15.78
CA TRP A 244 9.57 -12.16 15.96
C TRP A 244 9.78 -11.16 14.82
N ARG A 245 8.69 -10.64 14.25
CA ARG A 245 8.78 -9.61 13.22
C ARG A 245 8.90 -8.25 13.92
N VAL A 246 9.93 -7.49 13.56
CA VAL A 246 10.17 -6.14 14.08
C VAL A 246 10.04 -5.12 12.96
N TYR A 247 9.40 -3.98 13.20
CA TYR A 247 9.46 -2.86 12.28
C TYR A 247 10.70 -2.02 12.59
N ALA A 248 11.33 -1.49 11.54
CA ALA A 248 12.52 -0.67 11.66
C ALA A 248 12.42 0.51 10.69
N SER A 249 12.82 1.68 11.17
CA SER A 249 12.81 2.95 10.45
C SER A 249 14.22 3.53 10.44
N PRO A 250 14.64 4.28 9.40
CA PRO A 250 15.94 4.96 9.40
C PRO A 250 16.08 6.02 10.49
N TYR A 251 14.98 6.45 11.11
CA TYR A 251 14.93 7.45 12.18
C TYR A 251 14.56 6.85 13.54
N LEU A 252 14.75 5.54 13.71
CA LEU A 252 14.40 4.82 14.93
C LEU A 252 15.15 5.41 16.14
N THR A 253 14.41 5.93 17.11
CA THR A 253 14.99 6.36 18.39
C THR A 253 15.16 5.17 19.33
N GLU A 254 15.85 5.37 20.46
CA GLU A 254 15.99 4.31 21.47
C GLU A 254 14.62 3.88 22.06
N ASP A 255 13.74 4.85 22.29
CA ASP A 255 12.40 4.58 22.83
C ASP A 255 11.50 3.89 21.81
N ASP A 256 11.57 4.31 20.53
CA ASP A 256 10.90 3.59 19.43
C ASP A 256 11.41 2.15 19.33
N ALA A 257 12.74 1.95 19.39
CA ALA A 257 13.33 0.61 19.34
C ALA A 257 12.81 -0.26 20.48
N ARG A 258 12.68 0.27 21.70
CA ARG A 258 12.12 -0.48 22.84
C ARG A 258 10.65 -0.83 22.65
N ALA A 259 9.84 0.11 22.16
CA ALA A 259 8.45 -0.15 21.83
C ALA A 259 8.33 -1.25 20.76
N GLU A 260 9.08 -1.12 19.66
CA GLU A 260 9.09 -2.09 18.55
C GLU A 260 9.50 -3.50 18.99
N ILE A 261 10.55 -3.63 19.81
CA ILE A 261 10.95 -4.94 20.35
C ILE A 261 9.86 -5.53 21.25
N ALA A 262 9.19 -4.69 22.07
CA ALA A 262 8.14 -5.16 22.94
C ALA A 262 6.93 -5.67 22.15
N GLU A 263 6.50 -4.93 21.12
CA GLU A 263 5.37 -5.29 20.27
C GLU A 263 5.63 -6.51 19.40
N ALA A 264 6.88 -6.74 19.00
CA ALA A 264 7.26 -7.87 18.17
C ALA A 264 6.96 -9.23 18.82
N ALA A 265 6.72 -9.27 20.13
CA ALA A 265 6.23 -10.44 20.84
C ALA A 265 4.80 -10.84 20.45
N LEU A 266 4.01 -9.92 19.86
CA LEU A 266 2.71 -10.22 19.29
C LEU A 266 2.92 -10.98 17.97
N PRO A 267 2.47 -12.25 17.86
CA PRO A 267 2.63 -13.00 16.63
C PRO A 267 1.69 -12.47 15.54
N ASP A 268 2.00 -12.83 14.29
CA ASP A 268 1.14 -12.55 13.13
C ASP A 268 -0.29 -12.99 13.38
N LEU A 269 -1.20 -12.03 13.32
CA LEU A 269 -2.64 -12.27 13.33
C LEU A 269 -3.10 -12.54 11.90
N PRO A 270 -4.12 -13.40 11.71
CA PRO A 270 -4.72 -13.59 10.40
C PRO A 270 -5.31 -12.27 9.88
N ASP A 271 -5.36 -12.13 8.56
CA ASP A 271 -6.05 -11.02 7.92
C ASP A 271 -7.57 -11.22 8.00
N CYS A 272 -8.15 -10.79 9.11
CA CYS A 272 -9.59 -10.88 9.36
C CYS A 272 -10.42 -9.93 8.48
N LEU A 273 -9.77 -9.00 7.77
CA LEU A 273 -10.38 -8.05 6.83
C LEU A 273 -10.31 -8.55 5.37
N ALA A 274 -9.65 -9.67 5.11
CA ALA A 274 -9.39 -10.17 3.75
C ALA A 274 -10.65 -10.21 2.83
N HIS A 275 -11.84 -10.36 3.42
CA HIS A 275 -13.11 -10.46 2.70
C HIS A 275 -14.22 -9.53 3.24
N THR A 276 -13.93 -8.62 4.16
CA THR A 276 -14.96 -7.74 4.76
C THR A 276 -14.34 -6.50 5.40
N ASP A 277 -15.05 -5.38 5.34
CA ASP A 277 -14.72 -4.15 6.08
C ASP A 277 -15.40 -4.09 7.47
N ALA A 278 -16.13 -5.13 7.87
CA ALA A 278 -16.95 -5.15 9.10
C ALA A 278 -16.24 -5.70 10.35
N TYR A 279 -14.96 -6.08 10.23
CA TYR A 279 -14.19 -6.60 11.37
C TYR A 279 -13.80 -5.48 12.33
N VAL A 280 -14.08 -5.67 13.63
CA VAL A 280 -13.88 -4.65 14.68
C VAL A 280 -12.76 -5.01 15.67
N GLY A 281 -12.02 -6.09 15.43
CA GLY A 281 -10.95 -6.51 16.33
C GLY A 281 -9.73 -5.62 16.23
N ASP A 282 -9.21 -5.20 17.38
CA ASP A 282 -8.07 -4.31 17.52
C ASP A 282 -7.00 -4.94 18.43
N PRO A 283 -5.77 -5.21 17.92
CA PRO A 283 -4.68 -5.73 18.73
C PRO A 283 -4.04 -4.68 19.66
N LEU A 284 -4.43 -3.40 19.56
CA LEU A 284 -3.84 -2.31 20.34
C LEU A 284 -3.73 -2.60 21.85
N PRO A 285 -4.76 -3.11 22.55
CA PRO A 285 -4.65 -3.39 23.99
C PRO A 285 -3.56 -4.42 24.33
N LEU A 286 -3.35 -5.42 23.46
CA LEU A 286 -2.30 -6.41 23.63
C LEU A 286 -0.91 -5.79 23.39
N ARG A 287 -0.78 -4.89 22.41
CA ARG A 287 0.47 -4.14 22.17
C ARG A 287 0.82 -3.26 23.36
N VAL A 288 -0.13 -2.47 23.86
CA VAL A 288 0.09 -1.62 25.04
C VAL A 288 0.50 -2.47 26.26
N TRP A 289 -0.14 -3.62 26.47
CA TRP A 289 0.27 -4.54 27.53
C TRP A 289 1.72 -5.02 27.36
N LEU A 290 2.12 -5.39 26.14
CA LEU A 290 3.49 -5.84 25.83
C LEU A 290 4.51 -4.73 26.08
N LEU A 291 4.23 -3.48 25.72
CA LEU A 291 5.10 -2.34 26.04
C LEU A 291 5.33 -2.23 27.54
N LEU A 292 4.25 -2.25 28.32
CA LEU A 292 4.30 -2.13 29.78
C LEU A 292 5.03 -3.31 30.43
N ALA A 293 4.75 -4.54 29.98
CA ALA A 293 5.44 -5.75 30.44
C ALA A 293 6.91 -5.77 30.02
N GLY A 294 7.23 -5.23 28.84
CA GLY A 294 8.58 -4.99 28.34
C GLY A 294 9.29 -3.84 29.05
N GLY A 295 8.60 -3.12 29.94
CA GLY A 295 9.18 -2.07 30.74
C GLY A 295 9.39 -0.74 30.03
N VAL A 296 8.67 -0.52 28.93
CA VAL A 296 8.63 0.75 28.22
C VAL A 296 7.96 1.81 29.11
N PRO A 297 8.55 3.02 29.24
CA PRO A 297 7.98 4.08 30.07
C PRO A 297 6.56 4.51 29.68
N ASP A 298 5.75 4.89 30.68
CA ASP A 298 4.35 5.30 30.51
C ASP A 298 4.19 6.52 29.58
N ASP A 299 5.15 7.45 29.57
CA ASP A 299 5.18 8.61 28.67
C ASP A 299 5.42 8.21 27.20
N VAL A 300 6.34 7.28 26.94
CA VAL A 300 6.57 6.70 25.60
C VAL A 300 5.33 5.97 25.10
N VAL A 301 4.68 5.18 25.96
CA VAL A 301 3.42 4.50 25.62
C VAL A 301 2.33 5.52 25.24
N THR A 302 2.24 6.62 25.99
CA THR A 302 1.26 7.68 25.76
C THR A 302 1.56 8.48 24.49
N GLU A 303 2.84 8.73 24.19
CA GLU A 303 3.25 9.38 22.95
C GLU A 303 2.91 8.52 21.73
N HIS A 304 3.18 7.21 21.82
CA HIS A 304 2.98 6.27 20.71
C HIS A 304 1.50 5.96 20.44
N TYR A 305 0.70 5.78 21.50
CA TYR A 305 -0.69 5.30 21.40
C TYR A 305 -1.75 6.31 21.85
N GLY A 306 -1.34 7.49 22.30
CA GLY A 306 -2.21 8.55 22.75
C GLY A 306 -2.61 8.45 24.23
N PRO A 307 -3.32 9.47 24.74
CA PRO A 307 -3.60 9.64 26.17
C PRO A 307 -4.51 8.56 26.77
N ASP A 308 -5.27 7.85 25.94
CA ASP A 308 -6.25 6.85 26.39
C ASP A 308 -5.66 5.44 26.55
N ALA A 309 -4.40 5.22 26.11
CA ALA A 309 -3.75 3.91 26.13
C ALA A 309 -3.55 3.37 27.56
N LEU A 310 -3.00 4.18 28.47
CA LEU A 310 -2.76 3.77 29.85
C LEU A 310 -4.06 3.57 30.66
N PRO A 311 -5.07 4.49 30.59
CA PRO A 311 -6.36 4.27 31.24
C PRO A 311 -7.04 2.96 30.80
N ALA A 312 -6.99 2.62 29.51
CA ALA A 312 -7.56 1.37 28.99
C ALA A 312 -6.95 0.12 29.65
N MET A 313 -5.68 0.19 30.06
CA MET A 313 -4.95 -0.91 30.68
C MET A 313 -5.02 -0.96 32.21
N ALA A 314 -5.60 0.05 32.87
CA ALA A 314 -5.60 0.16 34.33
C ALA A 314 -6.23 -1.07 35.02
N GLY A 315 -7.35 -1.59 34.47
CA GLY A 315 -8.04 -2.77 35.02
C GLY A 315 -7.25 -4.08 34.87
N VAL A 316 -6.41 -4.18 33.84
CA VAL A 316 -5.51 -5.34 33.64
C VAL A 316 -4.30 -5.21 34.57
N ARG A 317 -3.66 -4.03 34.62
CA ARG A 317 -2.47 -3.76 35.48
C ARG A 317 -2.74 -3.95 36.98
N ALA A 318 -3.98 -3.78 37.43
CA ALA A 318 -4.36 -4.00 38.83
C ALA A 318 -4.39 -5.49 39.24
N GLN A 319 -4.27 -6.41 38.28
CA GLN A 319 -4.29 -7.86 38.52
C GLN A 319 -2.88 -8.41 38.76
N SER A 320 -2.79 -9.62 39.32
CA SER A 320 -1.52 -10.34 39.42
C SER A 320 -0.93 -10.63 38.04
N GLU A 321 0.39 -10.73 37.94
CA GLU A 321 1.11 -11.01 36.69
C GLU A 321 0.58 -12.25 35.96
N GLU A 322 0.28 -13.32 36.71
CA GLU A 322 -0.33 -14.54 36.17
C GLU A 322 -1.68 -14.27 35.47
N LYS A 323 -2.55 -13.45 36.10
CA LYS A 323 -3.85 -13.09 35.51
C LYS A 323 -3.71 -12.17 34.30
N GLN A 324 -2.71 -11.31 34.30
CA GLN A 324 -2.40 -10.46 33.15
C GLN A 324 -1.94 -11.31 31.96
N LEU A 325 -1.06 -12.29 32.21
CA LEU A 325 -0.59 -13.22 31.19
C LEU A 325 -1.72 -14.11 30.64
N ASP A 326 -2.61 -14.59 31.50
CA ASP A 326 -3.80 -15.35 31.09
C ASP A 326 -4.78 -14.48 30.28
N TRP A 327 -4.96 -13.23 30.66
CA TRP A 327 -5.71 -12.24 29.88
C TRP A 327 -5.09 -12.05 28.48
N PHE A 328 -3.76 -11.87 28.41
CA PHE A 328 -3.04 -11.71 27.14
C PHE A 328 -3.24 -12.93 26.24
N ARG A 329 -2.99 -14.14 26.76
CA ARG A 329 -3.11 -15.41 26.01
C ARG A 329 -4.53 -15.66 25.51
N ARG A 330 -5.55 -15.38 26.34
CA ARG A 330 -6.96 -15.52 25.95
C ARG A 330 -7.29 -14.61 24.77
N ASN A 331 -6.99 -13.32 24.91
CA ASN A 331 -7.34 -12.33 23.88
C ASN A 331 -6.54 -12.54 22.59
N LEU A 332 -5.28 -12.94 22.69
CA LEU A 332 -4.48 -13.33 21.53
C LEU A 332 -5.11 -14.51 20.77
N ASN A 333 -5.58 -15.55 21.48
CA ASN A 333 -6.21 -16.71 20.86
C ASN A 333 -7.53 -16.34 20.17
N LEU A 334 -8.30 -15.42 20.75
CA LEU A 334 -9.53 -14.88 20.17
C LEU A 334 -9.27 -14.09 18.88
N LEU A 335 -8.27 -13.19 18.88
CA LEU A 335 -7.87 -12.47 17.67
C LEU A 335 -7.33 -13.40 16.58
N LYS A 336 -6.62 -14.48 16.94
CA LYS A 336 -6.20 -15.51 15.99
C LYS A 336 -7.35 -16.26 15.33
N GLN A 337 -8.55 -16.20 15.91
CA GLN A 337 -9.77 -16.81 15.37
C GLN A 337 -10.68 -15.76 14.69
N CYS A 338 -10.26 -14.50 14.61
CA CYS A 338 -11.08 -13.38 14.17
C CYS A 338 -12.36 -13.19 15.02
N GLU A 339 -12.30 -13.55 16.31
CA GLU A 339 -13.43 -13.44 17.25
C GLU A 339 -13.07 -12.49 18.41
N PRO A 340 -12.99 -11.17 18.18
CA PRO A 340 -12.50 -10.22 19.18
C PRO A 340 -13.41 -10.17 20.41
N SER A 341 -12.79 -10.11 21.59
CA SER A 341 -13.49 -9.86 22.85
C SER A 341 -13.87 -8.38 22.98
N PRO A 342 -14.79 -8.02 23.89
CA PRO A 342 -15.05 -6.61 24.20
C PRO A 342 -13.80 -5.83 24.60
N GLU A 343 -12.80 -6.50 25.20
CA GLU A 343 -11.52 -5.88 25.56
C GLU A 343 -10.60 -5.59 24.37
N THR A 344 -10.83 -6.23 23.22
CA THR A 344 -10.06 -6.05 21.99
C THR A 344 -10.93 -5.58 20.82
N GLN A 345 -12.03 -4.90 21.10
CA GLN A 345 -12.83 -4.23 20.07
C GLN A 345 -12.33 -2.80 19.90
N ALA A 346 -12.17 -2.37 18.65
CA ALA A 346 -11.91 -0.97 18.34
C ALA A 346 -13.01 -0.13 18.98
N ILE A 347 -12.62 0.83 19.82
CA ILE A 347 -13.57 1.79 20.36
C ILE A 347 -14.00 2.64 19.18
N VAL A 348 -15.22 2.42 18.68
CA VAL A 348 -15.85 3.27 17.67
C VAL A 348 -15.92 4.68 18.28
N ARG A 349 -14.99 5.56 17.88
CA ARG A 349 -15.03 6.98 18.19
C ARG A 349 -15.81 7.71 17.11
#